data_AF-A0A7K4F4V3-F1
#
_entry.id   AF-A0A7K4F4V3-F1
#
_cell.length_a   1.000
_cell.length_b   1.000
_cell.length_c   1.000
_cell.angle_alpha   90.00
_cell.angle_beta   90.00
_cell.angle_gamma   90.00
#
_symmetry.space_group_name_H-M   'P 1'
#
loop_
_entity.id
_entity.type
_entity.pdbx_description
1 polymer ?
#
loop_
_entity_poly.entity_id
_entity_poly.type
_entity_poly.pdbx_seq_one_letter_code
_entity_poly.pdbx_strand_id
1 'polypeptide(L)'
;MENAEELEKICQKIIKLDPKMRSARIINSRGHLAAGGMKKGLLSLEAQKQDEMMFMELALRVRMRREFDHEFGKVHFSMSYRDKVIVMSFPLNNDDVLLVSSEKDL
;
A
#
# COMPACT_ATOMS: atom_id res chain seq x y z
N MET A 1 -19.28 3.31 0.09
CA MET A 1 -18.07 2.72 0.71
C MET A 1 -17.95 1.33 0.13
N GLU A 2 -16.84 1.00 -0.52
CA GLU A 2 -16.59 -0.40 -0.92
C GLU A 2 -16.68 -1.30 0.31
N ASN A 3 -17.27 -2.47 0.17
CA ASN A 3 -17.45 -3.39 1.29
C ASN A 3 -16.05 -3.87 1.74
N ALA A 4 -15.74 -3.77 3.04
CA ALA A 4 -14.45 -4.20 3.59
C ALA A 4 -14.11 -5.66 3.23
N GLU A 5 -15.13 -6.52 3.12
CA GLU A 5 -14.96 -7.91 2.70
C GLU A 5 -14.52 -8.06 1.23
N GLU A 6 -14.98 -7.18 0.34
CA GLU A 6 -14.56 -7.16 -1.06
C GLU A 6 -13.11 -6.68 -1.19
N LEU A 7 -12.75 -5.62 -0.46
CA LEU A 7 -11.37 -5.12 -0.39
C LEU A 7 -10.41 -6.19 0.14
N GLU A 8 -10.82 -6.96 1.15
CA GLU A 8 -10.05 -8.08 1.65
C GLU A 8 -9.82 -9.13 0.54
N LYS A 9 -10.89 -9.52 -0.18
CA LYS A 9 -10.79 -10.48 -1.30
C LYS A 9 -9.86 -9.97 -2.40
N ILE A 10 -9.87 -8.68 -2.70
CA ILE A 10 -8.95 -8.06 -3.66
C ILE A 10 -7.51 -8.17 -3.17
N CYS A 11 -7.22 -7.81 -1.91
CA CYS A 11 -5.88 -7.93 -1.34
C CYS A 11 -5.36 -9.37 -1.40
N GLN A 12 -6.20 -10.35 -1.07
CA GLN A 12 -5.85 -11.77 -1.16
C GLN A 12 -5.59 -12.23 -2.60
N LYS A 13 -6.31 -11.69 -3.60
CA LYS A 13 -6.01 -11.94 -5.01
C LYS A 13 -4.65 -11.34 -5.41
N ILE A 14 -4.37 -10.10 -5.01
CA ILE A 14 -3.10 -9.42 -5.29
C ILE A 14 -1.91 -10.19 -4.74
N ILE A 15 -1.99 -10.65 -3.48
CA ILE A 15 -0.93 -11.46 -2.84
C ILE A 15 -0.65 -12.76 -3.59
N LYS A 16 -1.63 -13.30 -4.32
CA LYS A 16 -1.51 -14.54 -5.10
C LYS A 16 -1.02 -14.33 -6.53
N LEU A 17 -0.88 -13.07 -7.00
CA LEU A 17 -0.43 -12.79 -8.36
C LEU A 17 1.02 -13.21 -8.59
N ASP A 18 1.88 -13.11 -7.57
CA ASP A 18 3.28 -13.48 -7.65
C ASP A 18 3.76 -14.11 -6.33
N PRO A 19 4.54 -15.21 -6.36
CA PRO A 19 5.07 -15.85 -5.15
C PRO A 19 5.93 -14.92 -4.27
N LYS A 20 6.57 -13.90 -4.83
CA LYS A 20 7.41 -12.92 -4.14
C LYS A 20 6.62 -11.81 -3.45
N MET A 21 5.30 -11.72 -3.67
CA MET A 21 4.47 -10.77 -2.94
C MET A 21 4.52 -11.06 -1.44
N ARG A 22 4.77 -10.01 -0.66
CA ARG A 22 4.84 -10.06 0.81
C ARG A 22 3.57 -9.54 1.46
N SER A 23 2.95 -8.49 0.90
CA SER A 23 1.72 -7.91 1.44
C SER A 23 0.91 -7.16 0.39
N ALA A 24 -0.39 -7.03 0.67
CA ALA A 24 -1.29 -6.08 0.03
C ALA A 24 -2.21 -5.52 1.11
N ARG A 25 -2.25 -4.19 1.23
CA ARG A 25 -2.91 -3.45 2.31
C ARG A 25 -3.67 -2.28 1.71
N ILE A 26 -4.95 -2.12 2.05
CA ILE A 26 -5.69 -0.89 1.78
C ILE A 26 -5.59 0.00 3.01
N ILE A 27 -5.05 1.19 2.83
CA ILE A 27 -4.87 2.19 3.88
C ILE A 27 -5.85 3.32 3.58
N ASN A 28 -6.64 3.73 4.55
CA ASN A 28 -7.55 4.84 4.35
C ASN A 28 -6.83 6.19 4.40
N SER A 29 -7.50 7.25 3.95
CA SER A 29 -6.98 8.62 3.97
C SER A 29 -6.55 9.16 5.36
N ARG A 30 -6.89 8.45 6.45
CA ARG A 30 -6.49 8.78 7.83
C ARG A 30 -5.27 7.98 8.31
N GLY A 31 -4.65 7.18 7.45
CA GLY A 31 -3.48 6.37 7.79
C GLY A 31 -3.81 5.11 8.59
N HIS A 32 -5.06 4.61 8.55
CA HIS A 32 -5.42 3.34 9.18
C HIS A 32 -5.59 2.23 8.14
N LEU A 33 -5.25 1.00 8.53
CA LEU A 33 -5.51 -0.19 7.72
C LEU A 33 -7.03 -0.42 7.61
N ALA A 34 -7.55 -0.45 6.39
CA ALA A 34 -8.96 -0.73 6.09
C ALA A 34 -9.18 -2.19 5.67
N ALA A 35 -8.24 -2.80 4.96
CA ALA A 35 -8.28 -4.20 4.55
C ALA A 35 -6.88 -4.74 4.20
N GLY A 36 -6.75 -6.06 4.13
CA GLY A 36 -5.54 -6.76 3.72
C GLY A 36 -4.53 -6.93 4.85
N GLY A 37 -3.30 -7.27 4.46
CA GLY A 37 -2.24 -7.58 5.41
C GLY A 37 -1.06 -8.31 4.77
N MET A 38 -0.30 -8.98 5.63
CA MET A 38 0.83 -9.82 5.22
C MET A 38 0.34 -11.11 4.58
N LYS A 39 1.11 -11.61 3.60
CA LYS A 39 0.97 -12.98 3.10
C LYS A 39 1.17 -13.96 4.25
N LYS A 40 0.29 -14.96 4.33
CA LYS A 40 0.33 -15.99 5.38
C LYS A 40 1.71 -16.66 5.44
N GLY A 41 2.27 -16.74 6.65
CA GLY A 41 3.59 -17.34 6.89
C GLY A 41 4.78 -16.39 6.72
N LEU A 42 4.56 -15.14 6.29
CA LEU A 42 5.60 -14.12 6.28
C LEU A 42 5.42 -13.14 7.45
N LEU A 43 6.55 -12.79 8.07
CA LEU A 43 6.63 -11.75 9.08
C LEU A 43 6.88 -10.39 8.42
N SER A 44 6.33 -9.36 9.07
CA SER A 44 6.62 -7.97 8.73
C SER A 44 8.11 -7.68 8.96
N LEU A 45 8.69 -6.79 8.14
CA LEU A 45 10.06 -6.31 8.38
C LEU A 45 10.06 -5.21 9.45
N GLU A 46 8.92 -4.57 9.63
CA GLU A 46 8.63 -3.48 10.54
C GLU A 46 7.89 -3.96 11.80
N ALA A 47 8.11 -3.28 12.92
CA ALA A 47 7.27 -3.44 14.11
C ALA A 47 5.92 -2.74 13.90
N GLN A 48 4.86 -3.17 14.61
CA GLN A 48 3.50 -2.63 14.44
C GLN A 48 3.42 -1.09 14.49
N LYS A 49 4.13 -0.45 15.44
CA LYS A 49 4.17 1.01 15.55
C LYS A 49 4.80 1.68 14.32
N GLN A 50 5.80 1.04 13.72
CA GLN A 50 6.44 1.54 12.50
C GLN A 50 5.51 1.37 11.29
N ASP A 51 4.70 0.31 11.25
CA ASP A 51 3.65 0.11 10.26
C ASP A 51 2.63 1.26 10.29
N GLU A 52 2.12 1.62 11.47
CA GLU A 52 1.18 2.74 11.63
C GLU A 52 1.78 4.08 11.19
N MET A 53 3.05 4.34 11.54
CA MET A 53 3.76 5.53 11.08
C MET A 53 3.91 5.56 9.55
N MET A 54 4.22 4.42 8.94
CA MET A 54 4.33 4.30 7.48
C MET A 54 2.98 4.53 6.80
N PHE A 55 1.88 4.03 7.36
CA PHE A 55 0.54 4.24 6.80
C PHE A 55 0.13 5.71 6.82
N MET A 56 0.39 6.40 7.94
CA MET A 56 0.17 7.85 8.04
C MET A 56 1.05 8.63 7.04
N GLU A 57 2.34 8.29 6.96
CA GLU A 57 3.26 8.93 6.01
C GLU A 57 2.78 8.77 4.57
N LEU A 58 2.29 7.58 4.21
CA LEU A 58 1.79 7.31 2.87
C LEU A 58 0.51 8.10 2.56
N ALA A 59 -0.44 8.17 3.49
CA ALA A 59 -1.66 8.95 3.33
C ALA A 59 -1.34 10.45 3.15
N LEU A 60 -0.40 10.99 3.94
CA LEU A 60 0.08 12.37 3.78
C LEU A 60 0.75 12.58 2.43
N ARG A 61 1.60 11.65 2.00
CA ARG A 61 2.30 11.72 0.71
C ARG A 61 1.33 11.75 -0.47
N VAL A 62 0.25 10.98 -0.44
CA VAL A 62 -0.78 11.02 -1.50
C VAL A 62 -1.46 12.40 -1.55
N ARG A 63 -1.86 12.93 -0.39
CA ARG A 63 -2.49 14.25 -0.30
C ARG A 63 -1.56 15.37 -0.79
N MET A 64 -0.33 15.40 -0.30
CA MET A 64 0.65 16.42 -0.71
C MET A 64 0.98 16.39 -2.19
N ARG A 65 0.94 15.21 -2.84
CA ARG A 65 1.19 15.11 -4.28
C ARG A 65 0.02 15.60 -5.13
N ARG A 66 -1.22 15.49 -4.65
CA ARG A 66 -2.40 16.03 -5.35
C ARG A 66 -2.34 17.54 -5.54
N GLU A 67 -1.63 18.25 -4.67
CA GLU A 67 -1.37 19.69 -4.81
C GLU A 67 -0.64 20.05 -6.11
N PHE A 68 0.00 19.07 -6.76
CA PHE A 68 0.72 19.24 -8.03
C PHE A 68 0.02 18.56 -9.22
N ASP A 69 -1.22 18.10 -9.05
CA ASP A 69 -1.96 17.41 -10.12
C ASP A 69 -2.25 18.36 -11.30
N HIS A 70 -2.34 19.67 -11.06
CA HIS A 70 -2.54 20.67 -12.11
C HIS A 70 -1.30 20.78 -13.02
N GLU A 71 -0.10 20.72 -12.44
CA GLU A 71 1.18 20.87 -13.15
C GLU A 71 1.65 19.55 -13.77
N PHE A 72 1.53 18.43 -13.04
CA PHE A 72 2.16 17.16 -13.40
C PHE A 72 1.16 16.06 -13.79
N GLY A 73 -0.14 16.32 -13.65
CA GLY A 73 -1.17 15.30 -13.75
C GLY A 73 -1.22 14.39 -12.52
N LYS A 74 -2.21 13.51 -12.51
CA LYS A 74 -2.49 12.64 -11.36
C LYS A 74 -1.39 11.61 -11.13
N VAL A 75 -1.08 11.36 -9.86
CA VAL A 75 -0.22 10.23 -9.46
C VAL A 75 -0.97 8.91 -9.70
N HIS A 76 -0.45 8.09 -10.61
CA HIS A 76 -0.97 6.74 -10.83
C HIS A 76 -0.40 5.71 -9.85
N PHE A 77 0.90 5.82 -9.54
CA PHE A 77 1.56 5.00 -8.53
C PHE A 77 2.85 5.66 -8.05
N SER A 78 3.41 5.16 -6.95
CA SER A 78 4.80 5.42 -6.58
C SER A 78 5.48 4.15 -6.11
N MET A 79 6.78 4.03 -6.39
CA MET A 79 7.58 2.86 -6.05
C MET A 79 8.82 3.27 -5.28
N SER A 80 9.14 2.51 -4.24
CA SER A 80 10.40 2.56 -3.52
C SER A 80 11.10 1.21 -3.66
N TYR A 81 12.20 1.19 -4.40
CA TYR A 81 13.09 0.04 -4.51
C TYR A 81 14.14 0.14 -3.40
N ARG A 82 14.01 -0.67 -2.35
CA ARG A 82 14.91 -0.64 -1.18
C ARG A 82 15.82 -1.86 -1.19
N ASP A 83 16.80 -1.91 -0.30
CA ASP A 83 17.75 -3.02 -0.22
C ASP A 83 17.07 -4.37 0.06
N LYS A 84 16.01 -4.37 0.87
CA LYS A 84 15.32 -5.58 1.34
C LYS A 84 13.97 -5.86 0.70
N VAL A 85 13.33 -4.85 0.10
CA VAL A 85 11.91 -4.92 -0.29
C VAL A 85 11.60 -3.89 -1.38
N ILE A 86 10.69 -4.23 -2.27
CA ILE A 86 10.06 -3.27 -3.18
C ILE A 86 8.71 -2.90 -2.57
N VAL A 87 8.45 -1.60 -2.45
CA VAL A 87 7.16 -1.09 -1.96
C VAL A 87 6.52 -0.27 -3.05
N MET A 88 5.29 -0.57 -3.41
CA MET A 88 4.51 0.19 -4.37
C MET A 88 3.21 0.68 -3.73
N SER A 89 2.82 1.90 -4.06
CA SER A 89 1.59 2.53 -3.58
C SER A 89 0.77 3.06 -4.74
N PHE A 90 -0.53 2.80 -4.72
CA PHE A 90 -1.47 3.25 -5.75
C PHE A 90 -2.56 4.09 -5.08
N PRO A 91 -2.66 5.40 -5.40
CA PRO A 91 -3.74 6.24 -4.92
C PRO A 91 -5.10 5.77 -5.45
N LEU A 92 -6.12 5.77 -4.60
CA LEU A 92 -7.50 5.44 -4.92
C LEU A 92 -8.38 6.71 -4.89
N ASN A 93 -9.64 6.59 -5.33
CA ASN A 93 -10.53 7.74 -5.54
C ASN A 93 -10.80 8.57 -4.27
N ASN A 94 -10.69 7.99 -3.08
CA ASN A 94 -11.00 8.64 -1.79
C ASN A 94 -9.77 9.00 -0.93
N ASP A 95 -8.61 9.23 -1.55
CA ASP A 95 -7.31 9.38 -0.85
C ASP A 95 -6.84 8.12 -0.09
N ASP A 96 -7.63 7.04 -0.16
CA ASP A 96 -7.19 5.72 0.23
C ASP A 96 -6.05 5.26 -0.68
N VAL A 97 -5.24 4.34 -0.18
CA VAL A 97 -4.02 3.89 -0.85
C VAL A 97 -3.97 2.38 -0.81
N LEU A 98 -3.82 1.76 -1.98
CA LEU A 98 -3.36 0.37 -2.06
C LEU A 98 -1.83 0.37 -1.91
N LEU A 99 -1.36 -0.22 -0.82
CA LEU A 99 0.06 -0.46 -0.56
C LEU A 99 0.35 -1.94 -0.78
N VAL A 100 1.33 -2.23 -1.63
CA VAL A 100 1.82 -3.59 -1.85
C VAL A 100 3.32 -3.65 -1.61
N SER A 101 3.80 -4.79 -1.17
CA SER A 101 5.23 -5.05 -1.06
C SER A 101 5.61 -6.42 -1.63
N SER A 102 6.79 -6.50 -2.21
CA SER A 102 7.36 -7.74 -2.75
C SER A 102 8.82 -7.87 -2.37
N GLU A 103 9.31 -9.11 -2.39
CA GLU A 103 10.74 -9.37 -2.44
C GLU A 103 11.33 -8.83 -3.75
N LYS A 104 12.64 -8.64 -3.73
CA LYS A 104 13.39 -8.23 -4.93
C LYS A 104 13.71 -9.46 -5.76
N ASP A 105 13.79 -9.27 -7.06
CA ASP A 105 14.58 -10.18 -7.88
C ASP A 105 16.05 -9.95 -7.54
N LEU A 106 16.74 -11.04 -7.17
CA LEU A 106 18.20 -11.07 -6.96
C LEU A 106 18.92 -10.83 -8.29
#